data_AF-A0A0P9D2W1-F1
#
_entry.id   AF-A0A0P9D2W1-F1
#
_cell.length_a   1.000
_cell.length_b   1.000
_cell.length_c   1.000
_cell.angle_alpha   90.00
_cell.angle_beta   90.00
_cell.angle_gamma   90.00
#
_symmetry.space_group_name_H-M   'P 1'
#
loop_
_entity.id
_entity.type
_entity.pdbx_description
1 polymer ?
#
loop_
_entity_poly.entity_id
_entity_poly.type
_entity_poly.pdbx_seq_one_letter_code
_entity_poly.pdbx_strand_id
1 'polypeptide(L)'
;MMTLEAWLEQNGARVADSLDLQRDTLCELLTNRLATAFPSLCFDTSRPDAVTFQQNVFKETPRRFHRLIQVVLRFQTLMVIEREYQWGWAIMPRFGVARHHMLNHARWYFDTIRVAGMVSRDDMIYLDQIATRTLQIIEQVTAAAPPGVKRPGTPMLGSRA
;
A
#
# COMPACT_ATOMS: atom_id res chain seq x y z
N MET A 1 16.56 17.58 16.70
CA MET A 1 15.95 16.55 15.83
C MET A 1 16.36 16.88 14.41
N MET A 2 16.86 15.91 13.63
CA MET A 2 17.18 16.15 12.21
C MET A 2 15.88 16.20 11.39
N THR A 3 15.92 16.79 10.19
CA THR A 3 14.81 16.74 9.25
C THR A 3 14.65 15.32 8.69
N LEU A 4 13.47 14.98 8.17
CA LEU A 4 13.25 13.68 7.55
C LEU A 4 14.16 13.48 6.33
N GLU A 5 14.40 14.54 5.58
CA GLU A 5 15.25 14.52 4.39
C GLU A 5 16.70 14.21 4.75
N ALA A 6 17.26 14.88 5.77
CA ALA A 6 18.60 14.60 6.27
C ALA A 6 18.71 13.18 6.88
N TRP A 7 17.65 12.71 7.54
CA TRP A 7 17.61 11.36 8.08
C TRP A 7 17.60 10.31 6.96
N LEU A 8 16.78 10.50 5.91
CA LEU A 8 16.70 9.61 4.76
C LEU A 8 18.04 9.51 4.04
N GLU A 9 18.73 10.64 3.87
CA GLU A 9 20.07 10.67 3.26
C GLU A 9 21.09 9.83 4.03
N GLN A 10 21.10 9.94 5.36
CA GLN A 10 22.08 9.27 6.20
C GLN A 10 21.72 7.82 6.54
N ASN A 11 20.42 7.51 6.70
CA ASN A 11 19.95 6.26 7.30
C ASN A 11 19.05 5.44 6.39
N GLY A 12 18.51 6.02 5.31
CA GLY A 12 17.48 5.40 4.49
C GLY A 12 17.88 4.03 3.96
N ALA A 13 19.07 3.91 3.37
CA ALA A 13 19.58 2.64 2.85
C ALA A 13 19.75 1.57 3.95
N ARG A 14 20.36 1.94 5.08
CA ARG A 14 20.56 1.03 6.22
C ARG A 14 19.23 0.52 6.78
N VAL A 15 18.28 1.42 7.00
CA VAL A 15 16.95 1.06 7.53
C VAL A 15 16.19 0.19 6.55
N ALA A 16 16.30 0.47 5.26
CA ALA A 16 15.72 -0.35 4.21
C ALA A 16 16.30 -1.78 4.24
N ASP A 17 17.61 -1.95 4.42
CA ASP A 17 18.23 -3.27 4.58
C ASP A 17 17.73 -4.00 5.83
N SER A 18 17.66 -3.30 6.97
CA SER A 18 17.11 -3.86 8.22
C SER A 18 15.68 -4.36 8.07
N LEU A 19 14.83 -3.63 7.35
CA LEU A 19 13.46 -4.05 7.07
C LEU A 19 13.39 -5.20 6.08
N ASP A 20 14.26 -5.24 5.06
CA ASP A 20 14.26 -6.30 4.04
C ASP A 20 14.70 -7.66 4.63
N LEU A 21 15.60 -7.66 5.62
CA LEU A 21 15.96 -8.87 6.38
C LEU A 21 14.77 -9.52 7.10
N GLN A 22 13.73 -8.75 7.41
CA GLN A 22 12.51 -9.21 8.09
C GLN A 22 11.29 -9.21 7.16
N ARG A 23 11.48 -9.02 5.85
CA ARG A 23 10.42 -8.86 4.86
C ARG A 23 9.39 -9.98 4.93
N ASP A 24 9.85 -11.22 4.96
CA ASP A 24 8.95 -12.38 4.86
C ASP A 24 8.04 -12.46 6.10
N THR A 25 8.61 -12.30 7.30
CA THR A 25 7.87 -12.21 8.56
C THR A 25 6.86 -11.05 8.55
N LEU A 26 7.30 -9.85 8.16
CA LEU A 26 6.45 -8.66 8.08
C LEU A 26 5.27 -8.86 7.12
N CYS A 27 5.54 -9.38 5.92
CA CYS A 27 4.53 -9.59 4.89
C CYS A 27 3.55 -10.70 5.28
N GLU A 28 4.00 -11.76 5.95
CA GLU A 28 3.13 -12.83 6.45
C GLU A 28 2.16 -12.33 7.52
N LEU A 29 2.65 -11.57 8.51
CA LEU A 29 1.81 -10.97 9.55
C LEU A 29 0.72 -10.07 8.95
N LEU A 30 1.07 -9.27 7.95
CA LEU A 30 0.12 -8.40 7.26
C LEU A 30 -0.85 -9.17 6.37
N THR A 31 -0.38 -10.22 5.69
CA THR A 31 -1.23 -11.11 4.88
C THR A 31 -2.34 -11.71 5.74
N ASN A 32 -1.96 -12.29 6.89
CA ASN A 32 -2.90 -12.88 7.83
C ASN A 32 -3.88 -11.85 8.39
N ARG A 33 -3.38 -10.64 8.71
CA ARG A 33 -4.22 -9.56 9.23
C ARG A 33 -5.23 -9.06 8.19
N LEU A 34 -4.81 -8.89 6.93
CA LEU A 34 -5.70 -8.51 5.84
C LEU A 34 -6.80 -9.55 5.60
N ALA A 35 -6.42 -10.82 5.50
CA ALA A 35 -7.35 -11.92 5.26
C ALA A 35 -8.37 -12.06 6.40
N THR A 36 -7.95 -11.82 7.64
CA THR A 36 -8.83 -11.89 8.82
C THR A 36 -9.77 -10.70 8.91
N ALA A 37 -9.27 -9.48 8.67
CA ALA A 37 -10.06 -8.28 8.82
C ALA A 37 -11.00 -8.02 7.64
N PHE A 38 -10.62 -8.44 6.42
CA PHE A 38 -11.37 -8.18 5.19
C PHE A 38 -11.57 -9.46 4.36
N PRO A 39 -12.23 -10.50 4.91
CA PRO A 39 -12.29 -11.83 4.29
C PRO A 39 -13.02 -11.88 2.93
N SER A 40 -13.84 -10.88 2.60
CA SER A 40 -14.54 -10.78 1.32
C SER A 40 -13.84 -9.89 0.28
N LEU A 41 -12.75 -9.21 0.66
CA LEU A 41 -12.07 -8.26 -0.20
C LEU A 41 -11.47 -8.97 -1.43
N CYS A 42 -11.62 -8.40 -2.61
CA CYS A 42 -11.14 -8.96 -3.89
C CYS A 42 -11.74 -10.33 -4.27
N PHE A 43 -12.78 -10.81 -3.58
CA PHE A 43 -13.50 -12.02 -3.95
C PHE A 43 -14.56 -11.72 -5.01
N ASP A 44 -14.57 -12.49 -6.08
CA ASP A 44 -15.52 -12.37 -7.19
C ASP A 44 -16.06 -13.76 -7.54
N THR A 45 -17.33 -14.01 -7.19
CA THR A 45 -17.99 -15.31 -7.42
C THR A 45 -18.13 -15.69 -8.89
N SER A 46 -18.01 -14.72 -9.81
CA SER A 46 -18.06 -14.98 -11.24
C SER A 46 -16.75 -15.58 -11.79
N ARG A 47 -15.67 -15.53 -11.01
CA ARG A 47 -14.36 -16.05 -11.39
C ARG A 47 -14.21 -17.53 -11.01
N PRO A 48 -13.78 -18.41 -11.93
CA PRO A 48 -13.45 -19.80 -11.61
C PRO A 48 -12.30 -19.93 -10.59
N ASP A 49 -11.39 -18.96 -10.56
CA ASP A 49 -10.20 -18.94 -9.71
C ASP A 49 -10.33 -18.02 -8.48
N ALA A 50 -11.55 -17.63 -8.09
CA ALA A 50 -11.82 -16.57 -7.11
C ALA A 50 -11.02 -16.68 -5.81
N VAL A 51 -10.99 -17.89 -5.21
CA VAL A 51 -10.28 -18.14 -3.95
C VAL A 51 -8.77 -18.00 -4.11
N THR A 52 -8.20 -18.61 -5.16
CA THR A 52 -6.76 -18.54 -5.43
C THR A 52 -6.33 -17.12 -5.78
N PHE A 53 -7.13 -16.41 -6.59
CA PHE A 53 -6.92 -15.00 -6.88
C PHE A 53 -6.87 -14.16 -5.61
N GLN A 54 -7.87 -14.32 -4.74
CA GLN A 54 -7.93 -13.59 -3.48
C GLN A 54 -6.72 -13.87 -2.56
N GLN A 55 -6.36 -15.15 -2.39
CA GLN A 55 -5.20 -15.54 -1.60
C GLN A 55 -3.90 -14.93 -2.14
N ASN A 56 -3.74 -14.89 -3.46
CA ASN A 56 -2.60 -14.26 -4.10
C ASN A 56 -2.59 -12.74 -3.88
N VAL A 57 -3.75 -12.07 -3.97
CA VAL A 57 -3.85 -10.64 -3.68
C VAL A 57 -3.45 -10.33 -2.24
N PHE A 58 -3.91 -11.11 -1.26
CA PHE A 58 -3.51 -10.90 0.14
C PHE A 58 -2.02 -11.13 0.39
N LYS A 59 -1.39 -12.08 -0.32
CA LYS A 59 0.05 -12.32 -0.24
C LYS A 59 0.88 -11.22 -0.90
N GLU A 60 0.44 -10.74 -2.07
CA GLU A 60 1.20 -9.78 -2.86
C GLU A 60 1.03 -8.33 -2.40
N THR A 61 -0.10 -8.00 -1.78
CA THR A 61 -0.38 -6.61 -1.34
C THR A 61 0.64 -6.09 -0.32
N PRO A 62 0.97 -6.82 0.77
CA PRO A 62 2.03 -6.40 1.69
C PRO A 62 3.41 -6.32 1.04
N ARG A 63 3.74 -7.25 0.13
CA ARG A 63 5.05 -7.28 -0.55
C ARG A 63 5.23 -6.06 -1.46
N ARG A 64 4.21 -5.70 -2.22
CA ARG A 64 4.23 -4.51 -3.08
C ARG A 64 4.37 -3.23 -2.26
N PHE A 65 3.65 -3.14 -1.15
CA PHE A 65 3.78 -1.99 -0.26
C PHE A 65 5.14 -1.94 0.45
N HIS A 66 5.66 -3.07 0.91
CA HIS A 66 7.03 -3.16 1.43
C HIS A 66 8.04 -2.66 0.40
N ARG A 67 7.93 -3.12 -0.86
CA ARG A 67 8.81 -2.67 -1.94
C ARG A 67 8.68 -1.17 -2.20
N LEU A 68 7.48 -0.60 -2.09
CA LEU A 68 7.26 0.83 -2.21
C LEU A 68 8.01 1.60 -1.10
N ILE A 69 7.94 1.14 0.14
CA ILE A 69 8.70 1.72 1.26
C ILE A 69 10.21 1.57 1.07
N GLN A 70 10.69 0.44 0.54
CA GLN A 70 12.09 0.25 0.17
C GLN A 70 12.55 1.32 -0.85
N VAL A 71 11.72 1.65 -1.84
CA VAL A 71 12.03 2.71 -2.81
C VAL A 71 12.08 4.07 -2.12
N VAL A 72 11.10 4.39 -1.27
CA VAL A 72 11.09 5.65 -0.50
C VAL A 72 12.36 5.82 0.31
N LEU A 73 12.77 4.79 1.04
CA LEU A 73 13.94 4.84 1.92
C LEU A 73 15.25 4.96 1.13
N ARG A 74 15.38 4.28 -0.01
CA ARG A 74 16.63 4.26 -0.81
C ARG A 74 16.77 5.46 -1.72
N PHE A 75 15.67 5.93 -2.29
CA PHE A 75 15.65 7.06 -3.24
C PHE A 75 15.17 8.36 -2.61
N GLN A 76 14.89 8.35 -1.30
CA GLN A 76 14.62 9.54 -0.49
C GLN A 76 13.42 10.35 -1.02
N THR A 77 12.42 9.67 -1.59
CA THR A 77 11.29 10.32 -2.25
C THR A 77 9.95 9.65 -1.94
N LEU A 78 8.97 10.46 -1.55
CA LEU A 78 7.58 10.03 -1.34
C LEU A 78 6.72 10.13 -2.59
N MET A 79 7.22 10.77 -3.67
CA MET A 79 6.47 10.92 -4.92
C MET A 79 6.06 9.57 -5.52
N VAL A 80 6.86 8.52 -5.27
CA VAL A 80 6.52 7.16 -5.72
C VAL A 80 5.23 6.67 -5.07
N ILE A 81 4.97 7.00 -3.81
CA ILE A 81 3.74 6.61 -3.11
C ILE A 81 2.54 7.27 -3.79
N GLU A 82 2.60 8.58 -4.01
CA GLU A 82 1.53 9.33 -4.65
C GLU A 82 1.20 8.76 -6.02
N ARG A 83 2.22 8.54 -6.86
CA ARG A 83 2.05 7.97 -8.19
C ARG A 83 1.39 6.58 -8.16
N GLU A 84 1.85 5.70 -7.27
CA GLU A 84 1.29 4.35 -7.15
C GLU A 84 -0.18 4.38 -6.71
N TYR A 85 -0.55 5.24 -5.76
CA TYR A 85 -1.94 5.37 -5.33
C TYR A 85 -2.82 6.06 -6.37
N GLN A 86 -2.31 7.06 -7.11
CA GLN A 86 -3.06 7.70 -8.20
C GLN A 86 -3.41 6.68 -9.29
N TRP A 87 -2.45 5.85 -9.68
CA TRP A 87 -2.67 4.78 -10.65
C TRP A 87 -3.57 3.68 -10.07
N GLY A 88 -3.29 3.24 -8.84
CA GLY A 88 -4.04 2.18 -8.17
C GLY A 88 -5.51 2.53 -7.94
N TRP A 89 -5.81 3.79 -7.57
CA TRP A 89 -7.17 4.23 -7.27
C TRP A 89 -8.12 4.12 -8.46
N ALA A 90 -7.60 4.24 -9.68
CA ALA A 90 -8.36 4.06 -10.91
C ALA A 90 -8.86 2.62 -11.12
N ILE A 91 -8.27 1.64 -10.40
CA ILE A 91 -8.46 0.20 -10.62
C ILE A 91 -9.07 -0.47 -9.37
N MET A 92 -8.52 -0.17 -8.19
CA MET A 92 -8.81 -0.81 -6.91
C MET A 92 -10.31 -0.94 -6.56
N PRO A 93 -11.17 0.07 -6.80
CA PRO A 93 -12.61 -0.04 -6.51
C PRO A 93 -13.32 -1.16 -7.26
N ARG A 94 -12.80 -1.60 -8.42
CA ARG A 94 -13.35 -2.73 -9.19
C ARG A 94 -13.21 -4.06 -8.45
N PHE A 95 -12.33 -4.13 -7.47
CA PHE A 95 -12.08 -5.30 -6.62
C PHE A 95 -12.64 -5.12 -5.20
N GLY A 96 -13.54 -4.14 -4.99
CA GLY A 96 -14.10 -3.83 -3.68
C GLY A 96 -13.15 -3.08 -2.74
N VAL A 97 -11.98 -2.67 -3.22
CA VAL A 97 -10.99 -1.94 -2.41
C VAL A 97 -11.38 -0.46 -2.31
N ALA A 98 -11.97 -0.11 -1.17
CA ALA A 98 -12.21 1.27 -0.73
C ALA A 98 -11.03 1.90 0.03
N ARG A 99 -11.07 3.23 0.17
CA ARG A 99 -10.10 4.07 0.92
C ARG A 99 -9.71 3.49 2.29
N HIS A 100 -10.67 3.06 3.09
CA HIS A 100 -10.39 2.60 4.45
C HIS A 100 -9.53 1.33 4.47
N HIS A 101 -9.62 0.44 3.46
CA HIS A 101 -8.73 -0.71 3.34
C HIS A 101 -7.28 -0.29 3.10
N MET A 102 -7.06 0.68 2.21
CA MET A 102 -5.72 1.22 1.92
C MET A 102 -5.11 1.89 3.15
N LEU A 103 -5.90 2.70 3.87
CA LEU A 103 -5.45 3.35 5.11
C LEU A 103 -5.11 2.34 6.20
N ASN A 104 -5.95 1.33 6.39
CA ASN A 104 -5.71 0.29 7.39
C ASN A 104 -4.47 -0.54 7.05
N HIS A 105 -4.28 -0.90 5.78
CA HIS A 105 -3.07 -1.61 5.34
C HIS A 105 -1.80 -0.81 5.62
N ALA A 106 -1.76 0.46 5.23
CA ALA A 106 -0.61 1.33 5.47
C ALA A 106 -0.34 1.50 6.97
N ARG A 107 -1.37 1.75 7.79
CA ARG A 107 -1.25 1.83 9.26
C ARG A 107 -0.66 0.56 9.84
N TRP A 108 -1.24 -0.58 9.50
CA TRP A 108 -0.81 -1.87 10.03
C TRP A 108 0.63 -2.21 9.66
N TYR A 109 1.10 -1.81 8.47
CA TYR A 109 2.48 -2.01 8.07
C TYR A 109 3.46 -1.34 9.03
N PHE A 110 3.27 -0.05 9.34
CA PHE A 110 4.13 0.67 10.26
C PHE A 110 3.93 0.25 11.72
N ASP A 111 2.69 -0.08 12.11
CA ASP A 111 2.41 -0.60 13.45
C ASP A 111 3.11 -1.94 13.70
N THR A 112 3.12 -2.84 12.72
CA THR A 112 3.81 -4.13 12.83
C THR A 112 5.31 -3.94 12.99
N ILE A 113 5.93 -3.04 12.23
CA ILE A 113 7.34 -2.67 12.39
C ILE A 113 7.62 -2.16 13.81
N ARG A 114 6.76 -1.26 14.31
CA ARG A 114 6.90 -0.65 15.64
C ARG A 114 6.79 -1.69 16.76
N VAL A 115 5.73 -2.50 16.73
CA VAL A 115 5.44 -3.49 17.79
C VAL A 115 6.48 -4.61 17.80
N ALA A 116 6.95 -5.05 16.64
CA ALA A 116 7.97 -6.09 16.55
C ALA A 116 9.40 -5.58 16.82
N GLY A 117 9.59 -4.25 16.96
CA GLY A 117 10.90 -3.66 17.19
C GLY A 117 11.88 -3.92 16.04
N MET A 118 11.40 -3.90 14.80
CA MET A 118 12.22 -4.27 13.63
C MET A 118 13.32 -3.25 13.31
N VAL A 119 13.20 -2.03 13.85
CA VAL A 119 14.17 -0.94 13.71
C VAL A 119 14.40 -0.28 15.07
N SER A 120 15.45 0.55 15.17
CA SER A 120 15.71 1.32 16.38
C SER A 120 14.56 2.29 16.70
N ARG A 121 14.44 2.69 17.97
CA ARG A 121 13.44 3.69 18.37
C ARG A 121 13.63 5.03 17.65
N ASP A 122 14.89 5.42 17.44
CA ASP A 122 15.22 6.66 16.73
C ASP A 122 14.80 6.58 15.26
N ASP A 123 15.07 5.45 14.58
CA ASP A 123 14.63 5.23 13.21
C ASP A 123 13.10 5.21 13.09
N MET A 124 12.42 4.64 14.09
CA MET A 124 10.96 4.55 14.11
C MET A 124 10.28 5.92 14.12
N ILE A 125 10.87 6.94 14.76
CA ILE A 125 10.34 8.32 14.75
C ILE A 125 10.22 8.86 13.32
N TYR A 126 11.16 8.52 12.45
CA TYR A 126 11.14 8.95 11.04
C TYR A 126 10.25 8.06 10.18
N LEU A 127 10.19 6.75 10.46
CA LEU A 127 9.19 5.88 9.85
C LEU A 127 7.76 6.33 10.18
N ASP A 128 7.50 6.87 11.36
CA ASP A 128 6.20 7.44 11.74
C ASP A 128 5.86 8.71 10.95
N GLN A 129 6.86 9.51 10.60
CA GLN A 129 6.66 10.65 9.68
C GLN A 129 6.34 10.17 8.27
N ILE A 130 7.03 9.13 7.78
CA ILE A 130 6.72 8.50 6.49
C ILE A 130 5.31 7.90 6.51
N ALA A 131 4.91 7.24 7.61
CA ALA A 131 3.57 6.71 7.80
C ALA A 131 2.52 7.81 7.70
N THR A 132 2.72 8.91 8.43
CA THR A 132 1.81 10.06 8.42
C THR A 132 1.66 10.64 7.01
N ARG A 133 2.78 10.90 6.31
CA ARG A 133 2.77 11.41 4.94
C ARG A 133 2.10 10.43 3.96
N THR A 134 2.33 9.13 4.13
CA THR A 134 1.69 8.08 3.31
C THR A 134 0.18 8.08 3.47
N LEU A 135 -0.32 8.19 4.71
CA LEU A 135 -1.76 8.23 4.98
C LEU A 135 -2.40 9.50 4.39
N GLN A 136 -1.74 10.64 4.52
CA GLN A 136 -2.20 11.90 3.92
C GLN A 136 -2.29 11.78 2.39
N ILE A 137 -1.29 11.17 1.74
CA ILE A 137 -1.31 10.92 0.29
C ILE A 137 -2.51 10.04 -0.09
N ILE A 138 -2.74 8.93 0.63
CA ILE A 138 -3.88 8.05 0.36
C ILE A 138 -5.19 8.83 0.51
N GLU A 139 -5.34 9.63 1.57
CA GLU A 139 -6.52 10.46 1.79
C GLU A 139 -6.75 11.46 0.66
N GLN A 140 -5.71 12.17 0.23
CA GLN A 140 -5.77 13.17 -0.84
C GLN A 140 -6.13 12.54 -2.19
N VAL A 141 -5.43 11.47 -2.58
CA VAL A 141 -5.65 10.78 -3.85
C VAL A 141 -7.06 10.19 -3.92
N THR A 142 -7.57 9.69 -2.80
CA THR A 142 -8.89 9.03 -2.73
C THR A 142 -10.01 9.96 -2.27
N ALA A 143 -9.75 11.26 -2.15
CA ALA A 143 -10.77 12.27 -1.83
C ALA A 143 -11.77 12.44 -2.97
N ALA A 144 -11.30 12.34 -4.21
CA ALA A 144 -12.13 12.33 -5.40
C ALA A 144 -12.60 10.92 -5.76
N ALA A 145 -13.75 10.83 -6.41
CA ALA A 145 -14.20 9.58 -7.02
C ALA A 145 -13.11 9.03 -7.97
N PRO A 146 -12.93 7.69 -8.03
CA PRO A 146 -11.93 7.12 -8.90
C PRO A 146 -12.19 7.56 -10.35
N PRO A 147 -11.16 7.99 -11.10
CA PRO A 147 -11.37 8.43 -12.47
C PRO A 147 -12.04 7.30 -13.26
N GLY A 148 -13.06 7.66 -14.04
CA GLY A 148 -13.79 6.71 -14.86
C GLY A 148 -12.87 6.10 -15.92
N VAL A 149 -12.20 5.00 -15.61
CA VAL A 149 -11.43 4.24 -16.60
C VAL A 149 -12.45 3.55 -17.50
N LYS A 150 -12.66 4.09 -18.72
CA LYS A 150 -13.44 3.42 -19.76
C LYS A 150 -12.91 1.98 -19.88
N ARG A 151 -13.78 0.98 -19.70
CA ARG A 151 -13.43 -0.40 -20.04
C ARG A 151 -13.06 -0.43 -21.53
N PRO A 152 -11.94 -1.05 -21.93
CA PRO A 152 -11.73 -1.37 -23.34
C PRO A 152 -12.92 -2.24 -23.79
N GLY A 153 -13.72 -1.74 -24.74
CA GLY A 153 -14.86 -2.48 -25.29
C GLY A 153 -16.26 -2.06 -24.84
N THR A 154 -16.47 -0.92 -24.17
CA THR A 154 -17.84 -0.39 -24.02
C THR A 154 -18.35 0.04 -25.41
N PRO A 155 -19.43 -0.56 -25.95
CA PRO A 155 -19.99 -0.09 -27.21
C PRO A 155 -20.46 1.35 -27.03
N MET A 156 -20.16 2.20 -28.02
CA MET A 156 -20.84 3.49 -28.14
C MET A 156 -22.32 3.17 -28.28
N LEU A 157 -23.12 3.47 -27.25
CA LEU A 157 -24.56 3.60 -27.42
C LEU A 157 -24.75 4.76 -28.40
N GLY A 158 -24.96 4.40 -29.67
CA GLY A 158 -25.23 5.34 -30.73
C GLY A 158 -26.42 6.20 -30.33
N SER A 159 -26.21 7.50 -30.38
CA SER A 159 -27.27 8.50 -30.38
C SER A 159 -28.24 8.10 -31.49
N ARG A 160 -29.42 7.60 -31.14
CA ARG A 160 -30.53 7.53 -32.08
C ARG A 160 -31.18 8.92 -32.10
N ALA A 161 -31.35 9.39 -33.32
CA ALA A 161 -31.95 10.66 -33.73
C ALA A 161 -33.37 10.84 -33.21
#